data_AF-A0A2T6D5V3-F1
#
_entry.id   AF-A0A2T6D5V3-F1
#
_cell.length_a   1.000
_cell.length_b   1.000
_cell.length_c   1.000
_cell.angle_alpha   90.00
_cell.angle_beta   90.00
_cell.angle_gamma   90.00
#
_symmetry.space_group_name_H-M   'P 1'
#
loop_
_entity.id
_entity.type
_entity.pdbx_description
1 polymer ?
#
loop_
_entity_poly.entity_id
_entity_poly.type
_entity_poly.pdbx_seq_one_letter_code
_entity_poly.pdbx_strand_id
1 'polypeptide(L)'
;MSLRSRLHRSWGELKHGKPGRRFQDRFERNRREGGRSMGKRVLKIVAAVALLLLGLVEVLFPGPAVLFIVAGGALLAGESKTIARLMDALEVRGRRIWRLARDHWRAASPGSRGAVVSLVAAMAAVSGFLVYRALAG
;
A
#
# COMPACT_ATOMS: atom_id res chain seq x y z
N MET A 1 -15.84 -1.01 23.25
CA MET A 1 -15.64 -0.56 21.83
C MET A 1 -15.06 -1.71 21.01
N SER A 2 -15.84 -2.24 20.05
CA SER A 2 -15.51 -3.45 19.28
C SER A 2 -14.31 -3.26 18.34
N LEU A 3 -13.59 -4.34 18.01
CA LEU A 3 -12.42 -4.30 17.11
C LEU A 3 -12.75 -3.68 15.74
N ARG A 4 -13.91 -4.04 15.18
CA ARG A 4 -14.42 -3.50 13.91
C ARG A 4 -14.56 -1.97 13.94
N SER A 5 -15.15 -1.42 15.00
CA SER A 5 -15.32 0.03 15.13
C SER A 5 -13.99 0.80 15.21
N ARG A 6 -12.96 0.20 15.83
CA ARG A 6 -11.60 0.76 15.88
C ARG A 6 -10.93 0.77 14.50
N LEU A 7 -11.11 -0.31 13.72
CA LEU A 7 -10.62 -0.40 12.36
C LEU A 7 -11.31 0.60 11.45
N HIS A 8 -12.64 0.69 11.52
CA HIS A 8 -13.42 1.65 10.71
C HIS A 8 -13.04 3.10 11.01
N ARG A 9 -12.84 3.45 12.29
CA ARG A 9 -12.37 4.77 12.68
C ARG A 9 -10.95 5.04 12.18
N SER A 10 -10.04 4.08 12.38
CA SER A 10 -8.66 4.20 11.88
C SER A 10 -8.60 4.35 10.36
N TRP A 11 -9.44 3.61 9.64
CA TRP A 11 -9.57 3.72 8.19
C TRP A 11 -10.14 5.08 7.78
N GLY A 12 -11.19 5.54 8.46
CA GLY A 12 -11.79 6.86 8.24
C GLY A 12 -10.77 7.98 8.43
N GLU A 13 -9.95 7.92 9.48
CA GLU A 13 -8.90 8.90 9.75
C GLU A 13 -7.81 8.88 8.67
N LEU A 14 -7.36 7.69 8.25
CA LEU A 14 -6.40 7.58 7.15
C LEU A 14 -7.02 8.07 5.83
N LYS A 15 -8.31 7.88 5.60
CA LYS A 15 -8.99 8.34 4.38
C LYS A 15 -9.13 9.87 4.33
N HIS A 16 -9.44 10.50 5.47
CA HIS A 16 -9.73 11.94 5.56
C HIS A 16 -8.54 12.80 6.03
N GLY A 17 -7.42 12.21 6.46
CA GLY A 17 -6.25 12.97 6.91
C GLY A 17 -5.62 13.82 5.80
N LYS A 18 -4.72 14.75 6.17
CA LYS A 18 -4.00 15.58 5.20
C LYS A 18 -2.98 14.74 4.42
N PRO A 19 -3.03 14.65 3.08
CA PRO A 19 -2.07 13.88 2.30
C PRO A 19 -0.62 14.24 2.63
N GLY A 20 0.27 13.25 2.78
CA GLY A 20 1.67 13.49 3.13
C GLY A 20 1.93 13.87 4.59
N ARG A 21 0.91 13.81 5.45
CA ARG A 21 1.06 13.93 6.90
C ARG A 21 0.23 12.92 7.70
N ARG A 22 -0.58 12.10 7.04
CA ARG A 22 -1.55 11.20 7.66
C ARG A 22 -0.89 10.25 8.66
N PHE A 23 0.26 9.72 8.28
CA PHE A 23 0.98 8.75 9.10
C PHE A 23 1.74 9.44 10.24
N GLN A 24 2.32 10.62 10.00
CA GLN A 24 2.95 11.44 11.04
C GLN A 24 1.95 11.91 12.10
N ASP A 25 0.78 12.41 11.69
CA ASP A 25 -0.29 12.86 12.59
C ASP A 25 -0.75 11.70 13.49
N ARG A 26 -0.86 10.49 12.92
CA ARG A 26 -1.18 9.27 13.68
C ARG A 26 -0.09 8.89 14.67
N PHE A 27 1.19 8.98 14.29
CA PHE A 27 2.32 8.74 15.17
C PHE A 27 2.34 9.72 16.36
N GLU A 28 2.19 11.02 16.09
CA GLU A 28 2.15 12.06 17.11
C GLU A 28 1.01 11.84 18.10
N ARG A 29 -0.18 11.48 17.60
CA ARG A 29 -1.33 11.14 18.45
C ARG A 29 -1.09 9.89 19.29
N ASN A 30 -0.58 8.80 18.70
CA ASN A 30 -0.24 7.60 19.45
C ASN A 30 0.77 7.87 20.57
N ARG A 31 1.73 8.78 20.34
CA ARG A 31 2.73 9.20 21.33
C ARG A 31 2.11 10.06 22.45
N ARG A 32 1.22 11.00 22.12
CA ARG A 32 0.49 11.83 23.09
C ARG A 32 -0.47 11.01 23.97
N GLU A 33 -1.08 9.97 23.40
CA GLU A 33 -1.99 9.06 24.11
C GLU A 33 -1.28 8.15 25.12
N GLY A 34 0.07 8.13 25.16
CA GLY A 34 0.91 7.72 26.30
C GLY A 34 0.80 6.31 26.90
N GLY A 35 -0.23 5.52 26.59
CA GLY A 35 -0.66 4.39 27.45
C GLY A 35 -1.04 3.12 26.69
N ARG A 36 -0.27 2.71 25.68
CA ARG A 36 -0.49 1.40 25.05
C ARG A 36 0.24 0.31 25.81
N SER A 37 -0.50 -0.71 26.27
CA SER A 37 0.10 -1.88 26.93
C SER A 37 1.17 -2.51 26.04
N MET A 38 2.29 -2.92 26.65
CA MET A 38 3.45 -3.47 25.95
C MET A 38 3.05 -4.66 25.06
N GLY A 39 2.14 -5.53 25.51
CA GLY A 39 1.60 -6.63 24.71
C GLY A 39 0.91 -6.18 23.41
N LYS A 40 0.13 -5.09 23.43
CA LYS A 40 -0.51 -4.55 22.21
C LYS A 40 0.52 -3.97 21.24
N ARG A 41 1.65 -3.47 21.74
CA ARG A 41 2.75 -2.97 20.93
C ARG A 41 3.47 -4.13 20.24
N VAL A 42 3.85 -5.15 20.99
CA VAL A 42 4.49 -6.37 20.45
C VAL A 42 3.59 -7.03 19.40
N LEU A 43 2.32 -7.25 19.71
CA LEU A 43 1.37 -7.84 18.76
C LEU A 43 1.27 -7.04 17.45
N LYS A 44 1.26 -5.71 17.54
CA LYS A 44 1.24 -4.84 16.35
C LYS A 44 2.52 -4.94 15.53
N ILE A 45 3.68 -5.00 16.18
CA ILE A 45 4.97 -5.15 15.48
C ILE A 45 5.02 -6.51 14.78
N VAL A 46 4.66 -7.60 15.48
CA VAL A 46 4.62 -8.95 14.91
C VAL A 46 3.67 -9.00 13.71
N ALA A 47 2.45 -8.47 13.85
CA ALA A 47 1.49 -8.42 12.75
C ALA A 47 2.02 -7.59 11.57
N ALA A 48 2.70 -6.47 11.84
CA ALA A 48 3.27 -5.64 10.78
C ALA A 48 4.41 -6.35 10.04
N VAL A 49 5.30 -7.04 10.75
CA VAL A 49 6.38 -7.83 10.16
C VAL A 49 5.80 -8.97 9.33
N ALA A 50 4.81 -9.70 9.84
CA ALA A 50 4.14 -10.76 9.10
C ALA A 50 3.53 -10.26 7.77
N LEU A 51 2.87 -9.10 7.79
CA LEU A 51 2.32 -8.48 6.57
C LEU A 51 3.43 -8.07 5.60
N LEU A 52 4.54 -7.50 6.07
CA LEU A 52 5.66 -7.14 5.20
C LEU A 52 6.30 -8.37 4.54
N LEU A 53 6.49 -9.45 5.30
CA LEU A 53 7.02 -10.71 4.78
C LEU A 53 6.09 -11.32 3.75
N LEU A 54 4.78 -11.34 4.02
CA LEU A 54 3.78 -11.81 3.07
C LEU A 54 3.80 -10.98 1.78
N GLY A 55 3.84 -9.66 1.91
CA GLY A 55 3.97 -8.77 0.75
C GLY A 55 5.26 -9.00 -0.05
N LEU A 56 6.38 -9.30 0.62
CA LEU A 56 7.63 -9.63 -0.06
C LEU A 56 7.56 -10.95 -0.82
N VAL A 57 6.91 -11.97 -0.25
CA VAL A 57 6.63 -13.23 -0.95
C VAL A 57 5.80 -12.94 -2.20
N GLU A 58 4.77 -12.11 -2.09
CA GLU A 58 3.95 -11.68 -3.24
C GLU A 58 4.66 -10.75 -4.25
N VAL A 59 5.90 -10.34 -4.00
CA VAL A 59 6.71 -9.72 -5.07
C VAL A 59 7.23 -10.78 -6.04
N LEU A 60 7.50 -11.99 -5.54
CA LEU A 60 7.98 -13.12 -6.32
C LEU A 60 6.84 -13.92 -6.94
N PHE A 61 5.71 -14.02 -6.25
CA PHE A 61 4.50 -14.69 -6.73
C PHE A 61 3.48 -13.66 -7.22
N PRO A 62 2.68 -13.95 -8.26
CA PRO A 62 1.65 -13.02 -8.71
C PRO A 62 0.60 -12.80 -7.60
N GLY A 63 0.66 -11.67 -6.91
CA GLY A 63 -0.22 -11.30 -5.81
C GLY A 63 -0.26 -9.80 -5.54
N PRO A 64 -1.23 -9.32 -4.74
CA PRO A 64 -1.36 -7.91 -4.39
C PRO A 64 -0.31 -7.43 -3.35
N ALA A 65 0.99 -7.63 -3.63
CA ALA A 65 2.11 -7.34 -2.72
C ALA A 65 2.04 -5.96 -2.06
N VAL A 66 1.68 -4.95 -2.86
CA VAL A 66 1.56 -3.55 -2.44
C VAL A 66 0.57 -3.40 -1.29
N LEU A 67 -0.53 -4.15 -1.29
CA LEU A 67 -1.54 -4.12 -0.22
C LEU A 67 -0.92 -4.48 1.13
N PHE A 68 -0.21 -5.61 1.18
CA PHE A 68 0.40 -6.13 2.39
C PHE A 68 1.56 -5.26 2.87
N ILE A 69 2.39 -4.78 1.93
CA ILE A 69 3.50 -3.86 2.24
C ILE A 69 2.96 -2.55 2.85
N VAL A 70 1.94 -1.96 2.23
CA VAL A 70 1.31 -0.72 2.72
C VAL A 70 0.63 -0.95 4.07
N ALA A 71 -0.06 -2.07 4.27
CA ALA A 71 -0.71 -2.40 5.53
C ALA A 71 0.30 -2.59 6.68
N GLY A 72 1.38 -3.35 6.44
CA GLY A 72 2.47 -3.52 7.40
C GLY A 72 3.18 -2.21 7.71
N GLY A 73 3.52 -1.43 6.68
CA GLY A 73 4.09 -0.09 6.82
C GLY A 73 3.18 0.86 7.61
N ALA A 74 1.87 0.83 7.37
CA ALA A 74 0.88 1.63 8.10
C ALA A 74 0.78 1.26 9.59
N LEU A 75 0.99 -0.01 9.95
CA LEU A 75 1.07 -0.45 11.35
C LEU A 75 2.35 0.05 12.01
N LEU A 76 3.51 -0.12 11.35
CA LEU A 76 4.81 0.35 11.86
C LEU A 76 4.90 1.88 11.95
N ALA A 77 4.24 2.61 11.06
CA ALA A 77 4.19 4.06 11.08
C ALA A 77 3.65 4.60 12.41
N GLY A 78 2.74 3.87 13.06
CA GLY A 78 2.22 4.24 14.37
C GLY A 78 3.22 4.12 15.51
N GLU A 79 4.36 3.45 15.30
CA GLU A 79 5.41 3.16 16.29
C GLU A 79 6.74 3.86 15.95
N SER A 80 6.96 4.26 14.69
CA SER A 80 8.19 4.91 14.23
C SER A 80 7.92 6.16 13.39
N LYS A 81 8.46 7.30 13.83
CA LYS A 81 8.40 8.57 13.10
C LYS A 81 9.05 8.48 11.72
N THR A 82 10.12 7.68 11.60
CA THR A 82 10.83 7.49 10.33
C THR A 82 9.95 6.77 9.32
N ILE A 83 9.28 5.69 9.74
CA ILE A 83 8.36 4.95 8.87
C ILE A 83 7.14 5.81 8.52
N ALA A 84 6.62 6.59 9.47
CA ALA A 84 5.52 7.52 9.21
C ALA A 84 5.89 8.53 8.11
N ARG A 85 7.08 9.16 8.21
CA ARG A 85 7.60 10.08 7.19
C ARG A 85 7.81 9.40 5.84
N LEU A 86 8.33 8.18 5.83
CA LEU A 86 8.53 7.41 4.61
C LEU A 86 7.19 7.14 3.91
N MET A 87 6.20 6.65 4.65
CA MET A 87 4.85 6.38 4.12
C MET A 87 4.20 7.65 3.56
N ASP A 88 4.28 8.75 4.29
CA ASP A 88 3.78 10.05 3.84
C ASP A 88 4.50 10.54 2.56
N ALA A 89 5.82 10.40 2.49
CA ALA A 89 6.61 10.77 1.31
C ALA A 89 6.29 9.91 0.09
N LEU A 90 6.12 8.60 0.29
CA LEU A 90 5.70 7.66 -0.75
C LEU A 90 4.30 7.98 -1.26
N GLU A 91 3.37 8.35 -0.38
CA GLU A 91 2.03 8.79 -0.78
C GLU A 91 2.11 10.02 -1.72
N VAL A 92 2.88 11.05 -1.34
CA VAL A 92 3.00 12.29 -2.12
C VAL A 92 3.71 12.05 -3.46
N ARG A 93 4.80 11.27 -3.46
CA ARG A 93 5.53 10.90 -4.68
C ARG A 93 4.66 10.07 -5.61
N GLY A 94 3.97 9.07 -5.08
CA GLY A 94 3.02 8.26 -5.84
C GLY A 94 1.92 9.10 -6.48
N ARG A 95 1.33 10.05 -5.74
CA ARG A 95 0.34 11.01 -6.29
C ARG A 95 0.93 11.89 -7.39
N ARG A 96 2.18 12.34 -7.26
CA ARG A 96 2.85 13.13 -8.30
C ARG A 96 3.07 12.31 -9.56
N ILE A 97 3.65 11.11 -9.42
CA ILE A 97 3.88 10.18 -10.54
C ILE A 97 2.55 9.85 -11.23
N TRP A 98 1.51 9.57 -10.46
CA TRP A 98 0.18 9.27 -10.99
C TRP A 98 -0.44 10.43 -11.77
N ARG A 99 -0.30 11.67 -11.27
CA ARG A 99 -0.75 12.87 -12.01
C ARG A 99 0.01 13.02 -13.33
N LEU A 100 1.35 12.93 -13.29
CA LEU A 100 2.17 13.01 -14.49
C LEU A 100 1.81 11.92 -15.51
N ALA A 101 1.67 10.68 -15.06
CA ALA A 101 1.28 9.55 -15.91
C ALA A 101 -0.11 9.78 -16.52
N ARG A 102 -1.07 10.26 -15.73
CA ARG A 102 -2.43 10.58 -16.21
C ARG A 102 -2.43 11.72 -17.22
N ASP A 103 -1.66 12.78 -16.96
CA ASP A 103 -1.58 13.94 -17.84
C ASP A 103 -0.92 13.56 -19.16
N HIS A 104 0.15 12.75 -19.12
CA HIS A 104 0.77 12.18 -20.31
C HIS A 104 -0.17 11.26 -21.08
N TRP A 105 -0.90 10.39 -20.38
CA TRP A 105 -1.90 9.51 -20.99
C TRP A 105 -3.02 10.31 -21.68
N ARG A 106 -3.47 11.41 -21.05
CA ARG A 106 -4.49 12.32 -21.61
C ARG A 106 -3.99 13.15 -22.79
N ALA A 107 -2.69 13.45 -22.85
CA ALA A 107 -2.07 14.09 -24.00
C ALA A 107 -1.74 13.11 -25.14
N ALA A 108 -1.65 11.81 -24.84
CA ALA A 108 -1.30 10.77 -25.81
C ALA A 108 -2.36 10.62 -26.92
N SER A 109 -1.91 10.39 -28.15
CA SER A 109 -2.78 10.18 -29.31
C SER A 109 -3.60 8.89 -29.19
N PRO A 110 -4.77 8.77 -29.83
CA PRO A 110 -5.58 7.55 -29.81
C PRO A 110 -4.80 6.30 -30.23
N GLY A 111 -3.92 6.42 -31.24
CA GLY A 111 -3.06 5.32 -31.69
C GLY A 111 -2.06 4.86 -30.63
N SER A 112 -1.40 5.79 -29.94
CA SER A 112 -0.45 5.44 -28.86
C SER A 112 -1.14 4.81 -27.65
N ARG A 113 -2.35 5.27 -27.29
CA ARG A 113 -3.16 4.62 -26.25
C ARG A 113 -3.57 3.20 -26.67
N GLY A 114 -4.01 3.04 -27.91
CA GLY A 114 -4.35 1.73 -28.47
C GLY A 114 -3.16 0.77 -28.40
N ALA A 115 -1.99 1.21 -28.83
CA ALA A 115 -0.76 0.41 -28.79
C ALA A 115 -0.40 -0.04 -27.36
N VAL A 116 -0.47 0.87 -26.37
CA VAL A 116 -0.20 0.52 -24.97
C VAL A 116 -1.23 -0.47 -24.42
N VAL A 117 -2.52 -0.26 -24.71
CA VAL A 117 -3.59 -1.18 -24.26
C VAL A 117 -3.38 -2.57 -24.88
N SER A 118 -3.10 -2.65 -26.17
CA SER A 118 -2.84 -3.92 -26.86
C SER A 118 -1.61 -4.64 -26.31
N LEU A 119 -0.52 -3.90 -26.02
CA LEU A 119 0.67 -4.47 -25.41
C LEU A 119 0.38 -5.04 -24.02
N VAL A 120 -0.32 -4.29 -23.17
CA VAL A 120 -0.69 -4.75 -21.82
C VAL A 120 -1.61 -5.97 -21.89
N ALA A 121 -2.59 -5.99 -22.81
CA ALA A 121 -3.47 -7.13 -23.02
C ALA A 121 -2.69 -8.37 -23.49
N ALA A 122 -1.74 -8.20 -24.41
CA ALA A 122 -0.87 -9.28 -24.88
C ALA A 122 0.01 -9.82 -23.73
N MET A 123 0.62 -8.95 -22.92
CA MET A 123 1.39 -9.36 -21.74
C MET A 123 0.53 -10.15 -20.74
N ALA A 124 -0.70 -9.71 -20.50
CA ALA A 124 -1.63 -10.41 -19.61
C ALA A 124 -2.01 -11.80 -20.16
N ALA A 125 -2.27 -11.90 -21.48
CA ALA A 125 -2.57 -13.16 -22.14
C ALA A 125 -1.38 -14.13 -22.10
N VAL A 126 -0.16 -13.66 -22.38
CA VAL A 126 1.07 -14.46 -22.28
C VAL A 126 1.29 -14.93 -20.85
N SER A 127 1.16 -14.04 -19.87
CA SER A 127 1.29 -14.39 -18.44
C SER A 127 0.27 -15.47 -18.04
N GLY A 128 -1.00 -15.31 -18.44
CA GLY A 128 -2.05 -16.29 -18.19
C GLY A 128 -1.79 -17.64 -18.83
N PHE A 129 -1.31 -17.65 -20.08
CA PHE A 129 -0.93 -18.88 -20.79
C PHE A 129 0.23 -19.61 -20.10
N LEU A 130 1.26 -18.87 -19.67
CA LEU A 130 2.40 -19.44 -18.95
C LEU A 130 1.98 -20.06 -17.61
N VAL A 131 1.11 -19.38 -16.85
CA VAL A 131 0.56 -19.90 -15.60
C VAL A 131 -0.28 -21.15 -15.86
N TYR A 132 -1.19 -21.11 -16.83
CA TYR A 132 -1.99 -22.26 -17.23
C TYR A 132 -1.10 -23.47 -17.58
N ARG A 133 -0.07 -23.25 -18.39
CA ARG A 133 0.88 -24.30 -18.80
C ARG A 133 1.67 -24.87 -17.63
N ALA A 134 2.06 -24.05 -16.65
CA ALA A 134 2.78 -24.49 -15.46
C ALA A 134 1.90 -25.27 -14.47
N LEU A 135 0.57 -25.08 -14.51
CA LEU A 135 -0.39 -25.80 -13.66
C LEU A 135 -0.98 -27.06 -14.32
N ALA A 136 -1.01 -27.10 -15.65
CA ALA A 136 -1.60 -28.20 -16.43
C ALA A 136 -0.58 -29.21 -16.97
N GLY A 137 0.72 -28.97 -16.76
CA GLY A 137 1.80 -29.92 -17.02
C GLY A 137 2.31 -30.53 -15.73
#